data_AF-B4UMD7-F1
#
_entry.id   AF-B4UMD7-F1
#
_cell.length_a   1.000
_cell.length_b   1.000
_cell.length_c   1.000
_cell.angle_alpha   90.00
_cell.angle_beta   90.00
_cell.angle_gamma   90.00
#
_symmetry.space_group_name_H-M   'P 1'
#
loop_
_entity.id
_entity.type
_entity.pdbx_description
1 polymer ?
#
loop_
_entity_poly.entity_id
_entity_poly.type
_entity_poly.pdbx_seq_one_letter_code
_entity_poly.pdbx_strand_id
1 'polypeptide(L)'
;MTAPLISPTIHGILDYLLGAVLVLAPSVLGLPAGPAVIAYAVGGAHLAMSLLTGYAPGALRVIPFWAHGAVEAAGWAGLLVFLGLLTAPADGLFLASGVGILIVSALTDYGVEADGVRLRARRHAHARP
;
A
#
# COMPACT_ATOMS: atom_id res chain seq x y z
N MET A 1 -5.04 23.36 -10.87
CA MET A 1 -4.67 22.30 -9.90
C MET A 1 -5.96 21.58 -9.57
N THR A 2 -6.15 20.35 -10.08
CA THR A 2 -7.33 19.55 -9.74
C THR A 2 -7.18 19.07 -8.31
N ALA A 3 -8.25 19.16 -7.52
CA ALA A 3 -8.24 18.58 -6.17
C ALA A 3 -7.90 17.09 -6.25
N PRO A 4 -7.14 16.55 -5.30
CA PRO A 4 -6.91 15.11 -5.22
C PRO A 4 -8.24 14.38 -5.06
N LEU A 5 -8.39 13.24 -5.74
CA LEU A 5 -9.66 12.53 -5.89
C LEU A 5 -9.86 11.45 -4.81
N ILE A 6 -8.77 10.97 -4.20
CA ILE A 6 -8.78 9.89 -3.21
C ILE A 6 -8.27 10.43 -1.87
N SER A 7 -9.09 10.30 -0.83
CA SER A 7 -8.68 10.67 0.53
C SER A 7 -7.77 9.59 1.15
N PRO A 8 -6.94 9.94 2.15
CA PRO A 8 -6.13 8.97 2.90
C PRO A 8 -6.91 7.79 3.45
N THR A 9 -8.16 8.04 3.88
CA THR A 9 -9.04 6.98 4.39
C THR A 9 -9.44 6.01 3.30
N ILE A 10 -9.81 6.50 2.11
CA ILE A 10 -10.18 5.63 0.97
C ILE A 10 -8.96 4.85 0.49
N HIS A 11 -7.79 5.50 0.37
CA HIS A 11 -6.55 4.82 0.01
C HIS A 11 -6.25 3.66 0.97
N GLY A 12 -6.31 3.89 2.28
CA GLY A 12 -6.05 2.84 3.26
C GLY A 12 -7.05 1.67 3.19
N ILE A 13 -8.31 1.92 2.86
CA ILE A 13 -9.28 0.83 2.60
C ILE A 13 -8.86 0.03 1.38
N LEU A 14 -8.47 0.71 0.29
CA LEU A 14 -8.01 0.06 -0.94
C LEU A 14 -6.75 -0.78 -0.70
N ASP A 15 -5.83 -0.34 0.16
CA ASP A 15 -4.66 -1.13 0.53
C ASP A 15 -5.03 -2.46 1.18
N TYR A 16 -5.94 -2.42 2.17
CA TYR A 16 -6.36 -3.64 2.86
C TYR A 16 -7.07 -4.59 1.91
N LEU A 17 -7.89 -4.06 1.00
CA LEU A 17 -8.55 -4.86 -0.03
C LEU A 17 -7.54 -5.49 -0.98
N LEU A 18 -6.56 -4.72 -1.47
CA LEU A 18 -5.51 -5.22 -2.35
C LEU A 18 -4.67 -6.29 -1.66
N GLY A 19 -4.20 -6.02 -0.44
CA GLY A 19 -3.44 -6.97 0.35
C GLY A 19 -4.21 -8.27 0.61
N ALA A 20 -5.49 -8.18 0.93
CA ALA A 20 -6.36 -9.34 1.10
C ALA A 20 -6.54 -10.13 -0.21
N VAL A 21 -6.77 -9.45 -1.34
CA VAL A 21 -6.88 -10.09 -2.66
C VAL A 21 -5.60 -10.87 -2.96
N LEU A 22 -4.42 -10.27 -2.76
CA LEU A 22 -3.14 -10.93 -3.05
C LEU A 22 -2.87 -12.13 -2.15
N VAL A 23 -3.20 -12.05 -0.85
CA VAL A 23 -3.03 -13.17 0.08
C VAL A 23 -4.03 -14.30 -0.20
N LEU A 24 -5.25 -13.99 -0.64
CA LEU A 24 -6.27 -15.00 -0.94
C LEU A 24 -6.12 -15.60 -2.34
N ALA A 25 -5.55 -14.86 -3.30
CA ALA A 25 -5.45 -15.26 -4.69
C ALA A 25 -4.78 -16.63 -4.92
N PRO A 26 -3.67 -17.02 -4.23
CA PRO A 26 -3.08 -18.34 -4.42
C PRO A 26 -4.05 -19.49 -4.17
N SER A 27 -4.83 -19.40 -3.09
CA SER A 27 -5.79 -20.44 -2.71
C SER A 27 -7.05 -20.42 -3.57
N VAL A 28 -7.54 -19.23 -3.92
CA VAL A 28 -8.79 -19.05 -4.68
C VAL A 28 -8.61 -19.34 -6.18
N LEU A 29 -7.47 -18.95 -6.75
CA LEU A 29 -7.17 -19.08 -8.18
C LEU A 29 -6.28 -20.29 -8.50
N GLY A 30 -5.77 -21.00 -7.48
CA GLY A 30 -4.89 -22.14 -7.66
C GLY A 30 -3.55 -21.76 -8.28
N LEU A 31 -2.93 -20.67 -7.83
CA LEU A 31 -1.69 -20.17 -8.41
C LEU A 31 -0.53 -21.19 -8.23
N PRO A 32 0.34 -21.36 -9.24
CA PRO A 32 1.53 -22.20 -9.11
C PRO A 32 2.51 -21.60 -8.09
N ALA A 33 3.43 -22.42 -7.58
CA ALA A 33 4.28 -22.09 -6.44
C ALA A 33 5.05 -20.76 -6.57
N GLY A 34 5.58 -20.43 -7.76
CA GLY A 34 6.31 -19.18 -7.99
C GLY A 34 5.44 -17.93 -7.78
N PRO A 35 4.40 -17.72 -8.59
CA PRO A 35 3.43 -16.63 -8.39
C PRO A 35 2.77 -16.64 -7.00
N ALA A 36 2.48 -17.81 -6.43
CA ALA A 36 1.93 -17.91 -5.08
C ALA A 36 2.85 -17.27 -4.03
N VAL A 37 4.15 -17.56 -4.07
CA VAL A 37 5.14 -16.97 -3.16
C VAL A 37 5.21 -15.45 -3.33
N ILE A 38 5.19 -14.96 -4.57
CA ILE A 38 5.19 -13.51 -4.85
C ILE A 38 3.93 -12.86 -4.29
N ALA A 39 2.76 -13.45 -4.53
CA ALA A 39 1.48 -12.93 -4.05
C ALA A 39 1.40 -12.87 -2.51
N TYR A 40 1.84 -13.92 -1.82
CA TYR A 40 1.91 -13.91 -0.35
C TYR A 40 2.90 -12.87 0.19
N ALA A 41 4.09 -12.77 -0.41
CA ALA A 41 5.10 -11.81 0.02
C ALA A 41 4.63 -10.36 -0.19
N VAL A 42 4.14 -10.03 -1.38
CA VAL A 42 3.68 -8.68 -1.72
C VAL A 42 2.42 -8.34 -0.93
N GLY A 43 1.42 -9.22 -0.91
CA GLY A 43 0.18 -8.99 -0.16
C GLY A 43 0.41 -8.85 1.34
N GLY A 44 1.25 -9.71 1.93
CA GLY A 44 1.63 -9.63 3.33
C GLY A 44 2.40 -8.35 3.66
N ALA A 45 3.36 -7.95 2.82
CA ALA A 45 4.10 -6.71 2.98
C ALA A 45 3.18 -5.48 2.84
N HIS A 46 2.23 -5.49 1.90
CA HIS A 46 1.26 -4.41 1.71
C HIS A 46 0.38 -4.24 2.96
N LEU A 47 -0.20 -5.33 3.47
CA LEU A 47 -0.99 -5.31 4.72
C LEU A 47 -0.19 -4.84 5.93
N ALA A 48 1.06 -5.30 6.06
CA ALA A 48 1.95 -4.88 7.14
C ALA A 48 2.25 -3.38 7.05
N MET A 49 2.54 -2.86 5.86
CA MET A 49 2.71 -1.43 5.63
C MET A 49 1.45 -0.66 6.00
N SER A 50 0.26 -1.09 5.56
CA SER A 50 -1.03 -0.47 5.90
C SER A 50 -1.27 -0.38 7.40
N LEU A 51 -1.02 -1.46 8.13
CA LEU A 51 -1.15 -1.50 9.60
C LEU A 51 -0.23 -0.48 10.28
N LEU A 52 0.94 -0.24 9.72
CA LEU A 52 1.95 0.67 10.25
C LEU A 52 1.74 2.13 9.81
N THR A 53 0.95 2.39 8.77
CA THR A 53 0.77 3.72 8.18
C THR A 53 -0.05 4.69 9.05
N GLY A 54 0.37 5.94 9.07
CA GLY A 54 -0.28 7.07 9.74
C GLY A 54 -1.42 7.67 8.94
N TYR A 55 -2.45 6.86 8.67
CA TYR A 55 -3.75 7.27 8.15
C TYR A 55 -4.89 6.70 9.02
N ALA A 56 -6.14 7.06 8.79
CA ALA A 56 -7.25 6.63 9.65
C ALA A 56 -7.38 5.08 9.78
N PRO A 57 -7.25 4.28 8.70
CA PRO A 57 -7.30 2.81 8.79
C PRO A 57 -6.06 2.14 9.43
N GLY A 58 -5.00 2.90 9.71
CA GLY A 58 -3.75 2.37 10.26
C GLY A 58 -3.88 2.03 11.74
N ALA A 59 -3.35 0.88 12.14
CA ALA A 59 -3.44 0.38 13.52
C ALA A 59 -2.36 0.97 14.44
N LEU A 60 -1.11 0.96 13.98
CA LEU A 60 0.06 1.39 14.77
C LEU A 60 0.48 2.83 14.44
N ARG A 61 0.27 3.29 13.20
CA ARG A 61 0.46 4.68 12.77
C ARG A 61 1.87 5.23 13.06
N VAL A 62 2.89 4.42 12.80
CA VAL A 62 4.32 4.74 13.02
C VAL A 62 5.06 5.15 11.74
N ILE A 63 4.53 4.81 10.56
CA ILE A 63 5.06 5.24 9.26
C ILE A 63 4.22 6.42 8.76
N PRO A 64 4.81 7.58 8.46
CA PRO A 64 4.03 8.71 7.96
C PRO A 64 3.47 8.40 6.55
N PHE A 65 2.27 8.90 6.25
CA PHE A 65 1.55 8.47 5.04
C PHE A 65 2.27 8.81 3.73
N TRP A 66 2.98 9.94 3.67
CA TRP A 66 3.82 10.27 2.51
C TRP A 66 4.91 9.22 2.24
N ALA A 67 5.46 8.61 3.30
CA ALA A 67 6.50 7.60 3.17
C ALA A 67 5.91 6.27 2.72
N HIS A 68 4.70 5.93 3.20
CA HIS A 68 3.92 4.80 2.67
C HIS A 68 3.75 4.93 1.15
N GLY A 69 3.22 6.07 0.67
CA GLY A 69 3.02 6.28 -0.77
C GLY A 69 4.30 6.19 -1.60
N ALA A 70 5.43 6.68 -1.08
CA ALA A 70 6.71 6.55 -1.76
C ALA A 70 7.20 5.10 -1.87
N VAL A 71 7.10 4.32 -0.78
CA VAL A 71 7.46 2.90 -0.75
C VAL A 71 6.56 2.08 -1.66
N GLU A 72 5.24 2.34 -1.62
CA GLU A 72 4.25 1.71 -2.46
C GLU A 72 4.55 1.92 -3.95
N ALA A 73 4.72 3.18 -4.37
CA ALA A 73 4.96 3.51 -5.76
C ALA A 73 6.26 2.85 -6.29
N ALA A 74 7.34 2.89 -5.50
CA ALA A 74 8.60 2.27 -5.86
C ALA A 74 8.49 0.74 -5.91
N GLY A 75 7.82 0.12 -4.93
CA GLY A 75 7.66 -1.32 -4.84
C GLY A 75 6.86 -1.89 -6.01
N TRP A 76 5.71 -1.29 -6.33
CA TRP A 76 4.85 -1.75 -7.41
C TRP A 76 5.43 -1.46 -8.80
N ALA A 77 6.02 -0.28 -9.01
CA ALA A 77 6.71 0.00 -10.27
C ALA A 77 7.90 -0.96 -10.48
N GLY A 78 8.69 -1.20 -9.43
CA GLY A 78 9.80 -2.15 -9.45
C GLY A 78 9.35 -3.58 -9.75
N LEU A 79 8.26 -4.04 -9.13
CA LEU A 79 7.69 -5.36 -9.38
C LEU A 79 7.22 -5.51 -10.83
N LEU A 80 6.52 -4.51 -11.38
CA LEU A 80 6.07 -4.53 -12.77
C LEU A 80 7.24 -4.56 -13.75
N VAL A 81 8.29 -3.78 -13.49
CA VAL A 81 9.52 -3.80 -14.29
C VAL A 81 10.20 -5.17 -14.17
N PHE A 82 10.34 -5.72 -12.97
CA PHE A 82 10.94 -7.04 -12.74
C PHE A 82 10.19 -8.15 -13.49
N LEU A 83 8.86 -8.19 -13.38
CA LEU A 83 8.04 -9.18 -14.08
C LEU A 83 8.07 -8.98 -15.60
N GLY A 84 8.06 -7.74 -16.09
CA GLY A 84 8.18 -7.42 -17.51
C GLY A 84 9.53 -7.76 -18.13
N LEU A 85 10.63 -7.61 -17.38
CA LEU A 85 11.99 -7.95 -17.82
C LEU A 85 12.24 -9.47 -17.88
N LEU A 86 11.46 -10.28 -17.15
CA LEU A 86 11.57 -11.74 -17.17
C LEU A 86 10.82 -12.42 -18.34
N THR A 87 10.28 -11.66 -19.30
CA THR A 87 9.61 -12.15 -20.53
C THR A 87 8.39 -13.05 -20.35
N ALA A 88 7.80 -13.11 -19.16
CA ALA A 88 6.42 -13.59 -18.99
C ALA A 88 5.49 -12.37 -19.02
N PRO A 89 4.33 -12.39 -19.70
CA PRO A 89 3.34 -11.36 -19.47
C PRO A 89 3.04 -11.41 -17.98
N ALA A 90 3.41 -10.35 -17.24
CA ALA A 90 3.12 -10.20 -15.83
C ALA A 90 1.67 -10.66 -15.65
N ASP A 91 1.46 -11.69 -14.81
CA ASP A 91 0.14 -12.30 -14.75
C ASP A 91 -0.93 -11.22 -14.52
N GLY A 92 -2.14 -11.46 -15.04
CA GLY A 92 -3.19 -10.44 -15.01
C GLY A 92 -3.46 -9.93 -13.59
N LEU A 93 -3.19 -10.74 -12.56
CA LEU A 93 -3.30 -10.38 -11.15
C LEU A 93 -2.28 -9.30 -10.75
N PHE A 94 -0.98 -9.52 -10.96
CA PHE A 94 0.06 -8.56 -10.59
C PHE A 94 0.02 -7.32 -11.45
N LEU A 95 -0.29 -7.46 -12.74
CA LEU A 95 -0.44 -6.32 -13.64
C LEU A 95 -1.63 -5.43 -13.20
N ALA A 96 -2.81 -6.02 -12.99
CA ALA A 96 -3.98 -5.26 -12.54
C ALA A 96 -3.77 -4.64 -11.17
N SER A 97 -3.15 -5.38 -10.24
CA SER A 97 -2.82 -4.90 -8.90
C SER A 97 -1.86 -3.72 -8.94
N GLY A 98 -0.73 -3.87 -9.64
CA GLY A 98 0.31 -2.84 -9.72
C GLY A 98 -0.16 -1.60 -10.46
N VAL A 99 -0.83 -1.74 -11.61
CA VAL A 99 -1.37 -0.58 -12.33
C VAL A 99 -2.48 0.10 -11.52
N GLY A 100 -3.39 -0.70 -10.95
CA GLY A 100 -4.50 -0.18 -10.16
C GLY A 100 -4.04 0.61 -8.94
N ILE A 101 -3.09 0.08 -8.17
CA ILE A 101 -2.59 0.77 -6.99
C ILE A 101 -1.77 2.01 -7.37
N LEU A 102 -0.95 1.97 -8.43
CA LEU A 102 -0.22 3.16 -8.89
C LEU A 102 -1.16 4.29 -9.34
N ILE A 103 -2.31 3.97 -9.94
CA ILE A 103 -3.36 4.95 -10.24
C ILE A 103 -3.93 5.51 -8.93
N VAL A 104 -4.23 4.65 -7.96
CA VAL A 104 -4.70 5.10 -6.63
C VAL A 104 -3.66 6.03 -6.00
N SER A 105 -2.38 5.64 -5.96
CA SER A 105 -1.29 6.44 -5.40
C SER A 105 -1.19 7.81 -6.08
N ALA A 106 -1.33 7.86 -7.42
CA ALA A 106 -1.24 9.10 -8.19
C ALA A 106 -2.42 10.06 -7.95
N LEU A 107 -3.60 9.53 -7.59
CA LEU A 107 -4.82 10.29 -7.33
C LEU A 107 -5.04 10.61 -5.85
N THR A 108 -4.15 10.13 -4.97
CA THR A 108 -4.27 10.23 -3.52
C THR A 108 -3.82 11.59 -3.01
N ASP A 109 -4.62 12.16 -2.10
CA ASP A 109 -4.20 13.26 -1.26
C ASP A 109 -3.30 12.74 -0.13
N TYR A 110 -2.02 13.07 -0.16
CA TYR A 110 -1.11 12.79 0.97
C TYR A 110 -1.12 13.91 2.03
N GLY A 111 -2.00 14.90 1.86
CA GLY A 111 -2.28 16.00 2.77
C GLY A 111 -2.94 15.54 4.07
N VAL A 112 -2.10 15.20 5.04
CA VAL A 112 -2.32 15.10 6.50
C VAL A 112 -3.75 14.76 6.94
N GLU A 113 -4.05 13.47 6.93
CA GLU A 113 -5.12 12.91 7.76
C GLU A 113 -4.50 11.86 8.69
N ALA A 114 -4.21 12.32 9.92
CA ALA A 114 -3.64 11.60 11.06
C ALA A 114 -2.17 11.16 10.96
N ASP A 115 -1.23 12.12 10.93
CA ASP A 115 0.16 11.88 11.34
C ASP A 115 0.18 11.42 12.82
N GLY A 116 -0.01 10.12 13.07
CA GLY A 116 0.01 9.53 14.41
C GLY A 116 1.33 9.78 15.13
N VAL A 117 2.42 9.81 14.36
CA VAL A 117 3.77 10.21 14.80
C VAL A 117 3.79 11.67 15.26
N ARG A 118 3.27 12.62 14.47
CA ARG A 118 3.25 14.05 14.87
C ARG A 118 2.23 14.31 15.97
N LEU A 119 1.08 13.64 15.98
CA LEU A 119 0.06 13.74 17.03
C LEU A 119 0.59 13.20 18.36
N ARG A 120 1.30 12.07 18.37
CA ARG A 120 2.03 11.58 19.56
C ARG A 120 3.13 12.54 19.97
N ALA A 121 3.96 13.00 19.04
CA ALA A 121 5.04 13.96 19.34
C ALA A 121 4.50 15.25 19.97
N ARG A 122 3.40 15.81 19.42
CA ARG A 122 2.71 16.99 19.99
C ARG A 122 2.12 16.73 21.37
N ARG A 123 1.46 15.58 21.58
CA ARG A 123 0.93 15.18 22.90
C ARG A 123 2.05 15.07 23.95
N HIS A 124 3.21 14.50 23.59
CA HIS A 124 4.35 14.41 24.50
C HIS A 124 5.01 15.78 24.76
N ALA A 125 5.04 16.68 23.77
CA ALA A 125 5.59 18.03 23.94
C ALA A 125 4.73 18.90 24.88
N HIS A 126 3.40 18.76 24.87
CA HIS A 126 2.50 19.46 25.80
C HIS A 126 2.34 18.79 27.17
N ALA A 127 2.82 17.57 27.34
CA ALA A 127 2.76 16.85 28.61
C ALA A 127 4.01 17.06 29.51
N ARG A 128 4.98 17.89 29.09
CA ARG A 128 6.14 18.25 29.91
C ARG A 128 5.83 19.53 30.70
N PRO A 129 5.88 19.50 32.04
CA PRO A 129 5.67 20.67 32.90
C PRO A 129 6.81 21.68 32.78
#